data_AF-A0A4R5A342-F1
#
_entry.id   AF-A0A4R5A342-F1
#
_cell.length_a   1.000
_cell.length_b   1.000
_cell.length_c   1.000
_cell.angle_alpha   90.00
_cell.angle_beta   90.00
_cell.angle_gamma   90.00
#
_symmetry.space_group_name_H-M   'P 1'
#
loop_
_entity.id
_entity.type
_entity.pdbx_description
1 polymer ?
#
loop_
_entity_poly.entity_id
_entity_poly.type
_entity_poly.pdbx_seq_one_letter_code
_entity_poly.pdbx_strand_id
1 'polypeptide(L)'
;MHVESGTSSTTGIPRLGRIPIVDVAPVVGCGRWPAKAVVGETVEVSATVFREGHEMLGAAVVLRTPDGEELAPRRMAEVGTGMDRWSALVTPTEMGSWSFRVEAWGDPIAHWWHDAQIKVPRGQDVELMLAEGVALFMRAAREVPSKDRRVLARLARFLSDEDGDALERLAAAGDPNVLDVLERHPLRDLLTVSDWYPLVVHRQRALYGAWYEFFPRSEGATFDPMGRRGPTSGTFRTAMKRIPAIADMGFDVLYLPPIHPIGTTFRKGPNNTLDAGPYDP
;
A
#
# COMPACT_ATOMS: atom_id res chain seq x y z
N MET A 1 -0.65 -15.25 -22.77
CA MET A 1 -1.83 -14.58 -23.37
C MET A 1 -2.43 -13.73 -22.26
N HIS A 2 -2.24 -12.41 -22.31
CA HIS A 2 -2.77 -11.50 -21.29
C HIS A 2 -4.29 -11.41 -21.46
N VAL A 3 -5.04 -11.69 -20.41
CA VAL A 3 -6.50 -11.46 -20.38
C VAL A 3 -6.71 -10.33 -19.37
N GLU A 4 -6.81 -9.11 -19.90
CA GLU A 4 -7.18 -7.95 -19.09
C GLU A 4 -8.59 -8.17 -18.52
N SER A 5 -8.79 -7.85 -17.25
CA SER A 5 -10.16 -7.57 -16.81
C SER A 5 -10.57 -6.24 -17.46
N GLY A 6 -11.72 -6.23 -18.09
CA GLY A 6 -12.15 -5.10 -18.93
C GLY A 6 -13.67 -5.00 -18.95
N THR A 7 -14.17 -3.83 -19.36
CA THR A 7 -15.60 -3.58 -19.49
C THR A 7 -16.14 -4.20 -20.77
N SER A 8 -17.31 -4.83 -20.67
CA SER A 8 -18.06 -5.32 -21.84
C SER A 8 -18.42 -4.17 -22.78
N SER A 9 -17.91 -4.18 -24.01
CA SER A 9 -18.17 -3.13 -25.02
C SER A 9 -19.65 -2.94 -25.38
N THR A 10 -20.50 -3.93 -25.03
CA THR A 10 -21.91 -3.98 -25.43
C THR A 10 -22.87 -3.59 -24.32
N THR A 11 -22.47 -3.67 -23.04
CA THR A 11 -23.40 -3.53 -21.90
C THR A 11 -22.90 -2.65 -20.76
N GLY A 12 -21.63 -2.23 -20.77
CA GLY A 12 -21.05 -1.48 -19.64
C GLY A 12 -20.92 -2.30 -18.34
N ILE A 13 -21.21 -3.60 -18.40
CA ILE A 13 -21.08 -4.52 -17.27
C ILE A 13 -19.59 -4.89 -17.12
N PRO A 14 -18.98 -4.72 -15.93
CA PRO A 14 -17.63 -5.19 -15.65
C PRO A 14 -17.54 -6.71 -15.88
N ARG A 15 -16.54 -7.17 -16.64
CA ARG A 15 -16.29 -8.61 -16.79
C ARG A 15 -15.29 -9.07 -15.76
N LEU A 16 -15.60 -10.17 -15.10
CA LEU A 16 -14.59 -10.91 -14.34
C LEU A 16 -13.52 -11.41 -15.32
N GLY A 17 -12.25 -11.20 -14.96
CA GLY A 17 -11.13 -11.76 -15.70
C GLY A 17 -11.02 -13.27 -15.50
N ARG A 18 -9.97 -13.87 -16.08
CA ARG A 18 -9.79 -15.33 -16.03
C ARG A 18 -9.59 -15.84 -14.60
N ILE A 19 -8.95 -15.03 -13.76
CA ILE A 19 -8.85 -15.22 -12.32
C ILE A 19 -9.58 -14.04 -11.66
N PRO A 20 -10.74 -14.29 -11.04
CA PRO A 20 -11.48 -13.25 -10.32
C PRO A 20 -10.63 -12.46 -9.33
N ILE A 21 -10.64 -11.13 -9.49
CA ILE A 21 -10.11 -10.16 -8.54
C ILE A 21 -11.25 -9.22 -8.20
N VAL A 22 -11.72 -9.25 -6.97
CA VAL A 22 -12.88 -8.47 -6.51
C VAL A 22 -12.59 -7.83 -5.15
N ASP A 23 -13.43 -6.86 -4.77
CA ASP A 23 -13.36 -6.18 -3.46
C ASP A 23 -11.95 -5.64 -3.11
N VAL A 24 -11.33 -4.99 -4.09
CA VAL A 24 -10.03 -4.34 -3.91
C VAL A 24 -10.16 -3.20 -2.89
N ALA A 25 -9.21 -3.09 -1.98
CA ALA A 25 -9.12 -2.04 -0.97
C ALA A 25 -7.67 -1.54 -0.84
N PRO A 26 -7.46 -0.25 -0.48
CA PRO A 26 -8.46 0.75 -0.10
C PRO A 26 -9.09 1.46 -1.30
N VAL A 27 -10.42 1.59 -1.31
CA VAL A 27 -11.17 2.29 -2.37
C VAL A 27 -12.15 3.27 -1.75
N VAL A 28 -12.08 4.55 -2.17
CA VAL A 28 -12.91 5.63 -1.61
C VAL A 28 -13.97 6.05 -2.62
N GLY A 29 -15.25 6.00 -2.20
CA GLY A 29 -16.38 6.39 -3.05
C GLY A 29 -16.43 5.62 -4.37
N CYS A 30 -16.25 4.30 -4.32
CA CYS A 30 -16.22 3.40 -5.49
C CYS A 30 -15.15 3.80 -6.52
N GLY A 31 -14.00 4.29 -6.06
CA GLY A 31 -12.87 4.69 -6.92
C GLY A 31 -12.97 6.14 -7.41
N ARG A 32 -14.06 6.85 -7.09
CA ARG A 32 -14.24 8.26 -7.46
C ARG A 32 -13.19 9.18 -6.84
N TRP A 33 -12.76 8.87 -5.61
CA TRP A 33 -11.81 9.68 -4.88
C TRP A 33 -10.55 8.86 -4.56
N PRO A 34 -9.38 9.50 -4.53
CA PRO A 34 -8.16 8.81 -4.16
C PRO A 34 -8.22 8.34 -2.71
N ALA A 35 -7.72 7.12 -2.47
CA ALA A 35 -7.22 6.75 -1.15
C ALA A 35 -6.10 7.72 -0.75
N LYS A 36 -5.80 7.85 0.54
CA LYS A 36 -4.84 8.83 1.04
C LYS A 36 -3.72 8.14 1.81
N ALA A 37 -2.51 8.65 1.63
CA ALA A 37 -1.36 8.32 2.44
C ALA A 37 -0.44 9.54 2.59
N VAL A 38 0.62 9.41 3.38
CA VAL A 38 1.77 10.32 3.36
C VAL A 38 3.04 9.60 2.91
N VAL A 39 4.05 10.37 2.50
CA VAL A 39 5.36 9.81 2.14
C VAL A 39 5.91 8.96 3.28
N GLY A 40 6.32 7.72 2.96
CA GLY A 40 6.88 6.78 3.92
C GLY A 40 5.86 6.03 4.78
N GLU A 41 4.56 6.33 4.65
CA GLU A 41 3.51 5.55 5.29
C GLU A 41 3.30 4.21 4.58
N THR A 42 3.18 3.15 5.36
CA THR A 42 2.85 1.82 4.83
C THR A 42 1.34 1.65 4.77
N VAL A 43 0.84 1.37 3.58
CA VAL A 43 -0.57 1.13 3.28
C VAL A 43 -0.77 -0.36 2.99
N GLU A 44 -1.78 -0.96 3.61
CA GLU A 44 -2.22 -2.30 3.21
C GLU A 44 -3.12 -2.19 1.98
N VAL A 45 -2.75 -2.89 0.92
CA VAL A 45 -3.62 -3.14 -0.24
C VAL A 45 -4.10 -4.58 -0.17
N SER A 46 -5.40 -4.79 -0.34
CA SER A 46 -6.02 -6.11 -0.28
C SER A 46 -7.06 -6.32 -1.36
N ALA A 47 -7.35 -7.59 -1.66
CA ALA A 47 -8.39 -7.99 -2.60
C ALA A 47 -8.85 -9.41 -2.30
N THR A 48 -10.04 -9.76 -2.77
CA THR A 48 -10.50 -11.15 -2.82
C THR A 48 -10.11 -11.76 -4.17
N VAL A 49 -9.33 -12.84 -4.12
CA VAL A 49 -8.75 -13.50 -5.30
C VAL A 49 -8.98 -15.01 -5.18
N PHE A 50 -9.67 -15.56 -6.17
CA PHE A 50 -10.00 -16.98 -6.23
C PHE A 50 -10.07 -17.44 -7.69
N ARG A 51 -10.19 -18.75 -7.90
CA ARG A 51 -10.36 -19.37 -9.23
C ARG A 51 -11.22 -20.61 -9.15
N GLU A 52 -11.64 -21.12 -10.30
CA GLU A 52 -12.22 -22.47 -10.40
C GLU A 52 -11.16 -23.56 -10.19
N GLY A 53 -11.62 -24.74 -9.77
CA GLY A 53 -10.75 -25.89 -9.52
C GLY A 53 -10.03 -25.82 -8.16
N HIS A 54 -8.93 -26.56 -8.05
CA HIS A 54 -8.14 -26.70 -6.82
C HIS A 54 -6.67 -26.28 -7.02
N GLU A 55 -6.39 -25.56 -8.11
CA GLU A 55 -5.04 -25.08 -8.40
C GLU A 55 -4.64 -23.94 -7.46
N MET A 56 -3.34 -23.89 -7.12
CA MET A 56 -2.78 -22.83 -6.30
C MET A 56 -2.79 -21.49 -7.06
N LEU A 57 -2.85 -20.40 -6.30
CA LEU A 57 -2.89 -19.02 -6.80
C LEU A 57 -1.71 -18.20 -6.27
N GLY A 58 -1.33 -17.20 -7.06
CA GLY A 58 -0.51 -16.09 -6.61
C GLY A 58 -1.20 -14.76 -6.87
N ALA A 59 -0.91 -13.77 -6.03
CA ALA A 59 -1.37 -12.40 -6.20
C ALA A 59 -0.25 -11.40 -5.85
N ALA A 60 -0.29 -10.22 -6.45
CA ALA A 60 0.63 -9.13 -6.17
C ALA A 60 -0.04 -7.76 -6.33
N VAL A 61 0.51 -6.76 -5.65
CA VAL A 61 0.16 -5.36 -5.82
C VAL A 61 1.23 -4.68 -6.65
N VAL A 62 0.81 -3.92 -7.65
CA VAL A 62 1.68 -3.04 -8.44
C VAL A 62 1.33 -1.60 -8.11
N LEU A 63 2.34 -0.83 -7.70
CA LEU A 63 2.24 0.61 -7.56
C LEU A 63 2.65 1.29 -8.87
N ARG A 64 2.00 2.40 -9.18
CA ARG A 64 2.43 3.32 -10.23
C ARG A 64 2.76 4.68 -9.63
N THR A 65 3.95 5.17 -9.93
CA THR A 65 4.47 6.45 -9.46
C THR A 65 3.70 7.63 -10.09
N PRO A 66 3.86 8.86 -9.56
CA PRO A 66 3.29 10.06 -10.16
C PRO A 66 3.74 10.32 -11.61
N ASP A 67 4.94 9.89 -11.97
CA ASP A 67 5.49 9.99 -13.32
C ASP A 67 5.01 8.86 -14.26
N GLY A 68 4.22 7.92 -13.74
CA GLY A 68 3.60 6.85 -14.51
C GLY A 68 4.43 5.55 -14.58
N GLU A 69 5.55 5.46 -13.86
CA GLU A 69 6.36 4.24 -13.79
C GLU A 69 5.66 3.15 -12.95
N GLU A 70 5.53 1.94 -13.49
CA GLU A 70 5.07 0.77 -12.74
C GLU A 70 6.23 0.15 -11.96
N LEU A 71 6.11 0.13 -10.64
CA LEU A 71 7.11 -0.48 -9.76
C LEU A 71 7.02 -2.02 -9.81
N ALA A 72 8.10 -2.68 -9.39
CA ALA A 72 8.11 -4.13 -9.29
C ALA A 72 6.93 -4.65 -8.41
N PRO A 73 6.21 -5.70 -8.85
CA PRO A 73 5.09 -6.23 -8.10
C PRO A 73 5.50 -6.68 -6.69
N ARG A 74 4.67 -6.38 -5.70
CA ARG A 74 4.82 -6.86 -4.32
C ARG A 74 3.87 -8.01 -4.08
N ARG A 75 4.41 -9.20 -3.82
CA ARG A 75 3.64 -10.41 -3.57
C ARG A 75 2.69 -10.21 -2.39
N MET A 76 1.45 -10.67 -2.57
CA MET A 76 0.42 -10.70 -1.54
C MET A 76 0.43 -12.07 -0.85
N ALA A 77 -0.03 -12.08 0.40
CA ALA A 77 -0.28 -13.29 1.17
C ALA A 77 -1.77 -13.42 1.48
N GLU A 78 -2.26 -14.65 1.65
CA GLU A 78 -3.63 -14.89 2.08
C GLU A 78 -3.84 -14.40 3.52
N VAL A 79 -4.89 -13.61 3.74
CA VAL A 79 -5.33 -13.08 5.03
C VAL A 79 -6.27 -14.09 5.67
N GLY A 80 -5.66 -15.10 6.30
CA GLY A 80 -6.38 -16.18 6.95
C GLY A 80 -6.87 -17.26 5.97
N THR A 81 -6.74 -18.52 6.40
CA THR A 81 -7.00 -19.68 5.55
C THR A 81 -8.47 -19.79 5.14
N GLY A 82 -8.71 -19.92 3.83
CA GLY A 82 -10.04 -20.18 3.25
C GLY A 82 -10.92 -18.93 3.14
N MET A 83 -10.34 -17.74 3.30
CA MET A 83 -11.07 -16.48 3.12
C MET A 83 -11.00 -15.97 1.69
N ASP A 84 -10.11 -16.53 0.87
CA ASP A 84 -9.75 -16.02 -0.47
C ASP A 84 -9.34 -14.53 -0.44
N ARG A 85 -9.03 -13.99 0.74
CA ARG A 85 -8.62 -12.61 0.94
C ARG A 85 -7.11 -12.57 0.89
N TRP A 86 -6.55 -11.65 0.12
CA TRP A 86 -5.11 -11.47 -0.02
C TRP A 86 -4.73 -10.05 0.35
N SER A 87 -3.55 -9.84 0.94
CA SER A 87 -3.01 -8.50 1.18
C SER A 87 -1.51 -8.40 1.01
N ALA A 88 -1.04 -7.20 0.69
CA ALA A 88 0.36 -6.81 0.73
C ALA A 88 0.49 -5.39 1.31
N LEU A 89 1.63 -5.16 1.95
CA LEU A 89 2.00 -3.84 2.44
C LEU A 89 2.85 -3.12 1.39
N VAL A 90 2.48 -1.88 1.07
CA VAL A 90 3.18 -1.03 0.11
C VAL A 90 3.47 0.35 0.72
N THR A 91 4.60 0.94 0.34
CA THR A 91 5.08 2.21 0.95
C THR A 91 5.45 3.20 -0.14
N PRO A 92 4.59 4.17 -0.48
CA PRO A 92 4.92 5.24 -1.42
C PRO A 92 6.04 6.12 -0.89
N THR A 93 7.01 6.45 -1.75
CA THR A 93 8.27 7.09 -1.36
C THR A 93 8.35 8.58 -1.70
N GLU A 94 7.38 9.12 -2.41
CA GLU A 94 7.31 10.54 -2.80
C GLU A 94 5.88 11.06 -2.84
N MET A 95 5.73 12.37 -2.73
CA MET A 95 4.42 13.03 -2.80
C MET A 95 3.89 13.01 -4.23
N GLY A 96 2.57 12.94 -4.37
CA GLY A 96 1.91 13.09 -5.67
C GLY A 96 0.73 12.17 -5.86
N SER A 97 0.32 12.03 -7.12
CA SER A 97 -0.79 11.19 -7.55
C SER A 97 -0.28 9.82 -7.98
N TRP A 98 -0.35 8.87 -7.06
CA TRP A 98 -0.05 7.47 -7.31
C TRP A 98 -1.31 6.72 -7.79
N SER A 99 -1.09 5.52 -8.30
CA SER A 99 -2.17 4.52 -8.40
C SER A 99 -1.65 3.14 -8.03
N PHE A 100 -2.55 2.22 -7.73
CA PHE A 100 -2.21 0.83 -7.51
C PHE A 100 -3.21 -0.09 -8.21
N ARG A 101 -2.76 -1.30 -8.54
CA ARG A 101 -3.63 -2.39 -8.99
C ARG A 101 -3.22 -3.70 -8.35
N VAL A 102 -4.13 -4.65 -8.33
CA VAL A 102 -3.87 -6.05 -7.99
C VAL A 102 -3.75 -6.88 -9.26
N GLU A 103 -2.76 -7.77 -9.27
CA GLU A 103 -2.55 -8.82 -10.27
C GLU A 103 -2.75 -10.18 -9.62
N ALA A 104 -3.33 -11.13 -10.35
CA ALA A 104 -3.53 -12.51 -9.90
C ALA A 104 -3.23 -13.51 -11.02
N TRP A 105 -2.68 -14.66 -10.65
CA TRP A 105 -2.27 -15.72 -11.59
C TRP A 105 -2.43 -17.11 -10.96
N GLY A 106 -2.58 -18.13 -11.79
CA GLY A 106 -2.39 -19.51 -11.36
C GLY A 106 -0.92 -19.76 -11.10
N ASP A 107 -0.59 -20.36 -9.96
CA ASP A 107 0.78 -20.67 -9.55
C ASP A 107 1.06 -22.17 -9.77
N PRO A 108 1.43 -22.57 -11.00
CA PRO A 108 1.58 -23.98 -11.35
C PRO A 108 2.77 -24.63 -10.63
N ILE A 109 3.81 -23.86 -10.28
CA ILE A 109 4.97 -24.39 -9.54
C ILE A 109 4.59 -24.66 -8.09
N ALA A 110 3.88 -23.75 -7.42
CA ALA A 110 3.39 -23.99 -6.08
C ALA A 110 2.42 -25.19 -6.03
N HIS A 111 1.56 -25.32 -7.04
CA HIS A 111 0.64 -26.46 -7.15
C HIS A 111 1.39 -27.78 -7.34
N TRP A 112 2.30 -27.85 -8.32
CA TRP A 112 3.14 -29.01 -8.54
C TRP A 112 3.95 -29.39 -7.30
N TRP A 113 4.53 -28.40 -6.61
CA TRP A 113 5.35 -28.62 -5.42
C TRP A 113 4.55 -29.30 -4.30
N HIS A 114 3.33 -28.83 -4.05
CA HIS A 114 2.42 -29.45 -3.10
C HIS A 114 2.15 -30.92 -3.43
N ASP A 115 1.74 -31.19 -4.67
CA ASP A 115 1.42 -32.54 -5.14
C ASP A 115 2.63 -33.48 -5.13
N ALA A 116 3.79 -32.99 -5.56
CA ALA A 116 5.02 -33.77 -5.64
C ALA A 116 5.51 -34.19 -4.24
N GLN A 117 5.42 -33.31 -3.25
CA GLN A 117 5.74 -33.64 -1.85
C GLN A 117 4.85 -34.72 -1.25
N ILE A 118 3.64 -34.92 -1.78
CA ILE A 118 2.71 -35.96 -1.33
C ILE A 118 2.97 -37.27 -2.08
N LYS A 119 3.12 -37.23 -3.41
CA LYS A 119 3.16 -38.41 -4.28
C LYS A 119 4.53 -39.08 -4.30
N VAL A 120 5.62 -38.31 -4.44
CA VAL A 120 6.97 -38.87 -4.62
C VAL A 120 7.42 -39.70 -3.43
N PRO A 121 7.26 -39.27 -2.15
CA PRO A 121 7.66 -40.10 -1.00
C PRO A 121 6.88 -41.40 -0.84
N ARG A 122 5.73 -41.51 -1.51
CA ARG A 122 4.91 -42.73 -1.53
C ARG A 122 5.22 -43.63 -2.73
N GLY A 123 6.20 -43.26 -3.56
CA GLY A 123 6.53 -44.00 -4.77
C GLY A 123 5.45 -43.91 -5.85
N GLN A 124 4.55 -42.92 -5.78
CA GLN A 124 3.46 -42.77 -6.73
C GLN A 124 3.87 -41.83 -7.87
N ASP A 125 3.76 -42.32 -9.11
CA ASP A 125 3.98 -41.56 -10.36
C ASP A 125 5.28 -40.72 -10.35
N VAL A 126 6.33 -41.24 -9.71
CA VAL A 126 7.55 -40.46 -9.36
C VAL A 126 8.17 -39.76 -10.57
N GLU A 127 8.51 -40.52 -11.62
CA GLU A 127 9.15 -39.95 -12.79
C GLU A 127 8.21 -39.02 -13.58
N LEU A 128 6.90 -39.27 -13.55
CA LEU A 128 5.92 -38.36 -14.14
C LEU A 128 5.89 -37.02 -13.39
N MET A 129 5.83 -37.05 -12.06
CA MET A 129 5.88 -35.84 -11.23
C MET A 129 7.18 -35.06 -11.45
N LEU A 130 8.33 -35.74 -11.53
CA LEU A 130 9.60 -35.07 -11.79
C LEU A 130 9.65 -34.47 -13.21
N ALA A 131 9.15 -35.19 -14.22
CA ALA A 131 9.06 -34.69 -15.59
C ALA A 131 8.15 -33.45 -15.72
N GLU A 132 7.02 -33.41 -15.00
CA GLU A 132 6.18 -32.21 -14.90
C GLU A 132 6.95 -31.03 -14.29
N GLY A 133 7.70 -31.27 -13.22
CA GLY A 133 8.58 -30.27 -12.61
C GLY A 133 9.61 -29.74 -13.60
N VAL A 134 10.28 -30.62 -14.35
CA VAL A 134 11.23 -30.24 -15.41
C VAL A 134 10.56 -29.30 -16.42
N ALA A 135 9.35 -29.64 -16.89
CA ALA A 135 8.63 -28.80 -17.84
C ALA A 135 8.30 -27.41 -17.28
N LEU A 136 7.86 -27.33 -16.01
CA LEU A 136 7.54 -26.07 -15.34
C LEU A 136 8.79 -25.19 -15.13
N PHE A 137 9.87 -25.75 -14.60
CA PHE A 137 11.10 -25.00 -14.36
C PHE A 137 11.79 -24.57 -15.66
N MET A 138 11.70 -25.37 -16.72
CA MET A 138 12.17 -24.96 -18.05
C MET A 138 11.32 -23.85 -18.66
N ARG A 139 10.02 -23.78 -18.35
CA ARG A 139 9.15 -22.67 -18.77
C ARG A 139 9.52 -21.40 -18.00
N ALA A 140 9.61 -21.48 -16.68
CA ALA A 140 10.05 -20.37 -15.82
C ALA A 140 11.43 -19.83 -16.24
N ALA A 141 12.40 -20.71 -16.56
CA ALA A 141 13.74 -20.31 -17.00
C ALA A 141 13.75 -19.43 -18.26
N ARG A 142 12.73 -19.51 -19.13
CA ARG A 142 12.61 -18.68 -20.33
C ARG A 142 12.14 -17.25 -20.02
N GLU A 143 11.40 -17.09 -18.93
CA GLU A 143 10.76 -15.82 -18.54
C GLU A 143 11.61 -14.99 -17.57
N VAL A 144 12.70 -15.54 -17.05
CA VAL A 144 13.62 -14.85 -16.14
C VAL A 144 14.86 -14.25 -16.86
N PRO A 145 15.51 -13.24 -16.26
CA PRO A 145 16.79 -12.71 -16.75
C PRO A 145 17.89 -13.78 -16.84
N SER A 146 18.87 -13.56 -17.73
CA SER A 146 19.94 -14.54 -18.01
C SER A 146 20.71 -15.03 -16.77
N LYS A 147 20.89 -14.18 -15.75
CA LYS A 147 21.56 -14.54 -14.49
C LYS A 147 20.79 -15.62 -13.71
N ASP A 148 19.47 -15.52 -13.68
CA ASP A 148 18.57 -16.37 -12.91
C ASP A 148 18.19 -17.64 -13.70
N ARG A 149 18.17 -17.55 -15.03
CA ARG A 149 17.90 -18.67 -15.95
C ARG A 149 18.77 -19.89 -15.65
N ARG A 150 20.05 -19.68 -15.34
CA ARG A 150 21.00 -20.78 -15.06
C ARG A 150 20.68 -21.54 -13.78
N VAL A 151 20.03 -20.90 -12.81
CA VAL A 151 19.59 -21.56 -11.57
C VAL A 151 18.47 -22.55 -11.90
N LEU A 152 17.40 -22.06 -12.54
CA LEU A 152 16.24 -22.88 -12.89
C LEU A 152 16.57 -23.98 -13.92
N ALA A 153 17.42 -23.69 -14.92
CA ALA A 153 17.82 -24.68 -15.91
C ALA A 153 18.71 -25.80 -15.32
N ARG A 154 19.51 -25.50 -14.29
CA ARG A 154 20.27 -26.53 -13.57
C ARG A 154 19.36 -27.41 -12.73
N LEU A 155 18.39 -26.81 -12.04
CA LEU A 155 17.38 -27.56 -11.31
C LEU A 155 16.61 -28.49 -12.25
N ALA A 156 16.12 -27.99 -13.38
CA ALA A 156 15.43 -28.83 -14.36
C ALA A 156 16.30 -30.01 -14.85
N ARG A 157 17.61 -29.80 -15.07
CA ARG A 157 18.51 -30.90 -15.42
C ARG A 157 18.68 -31.92 -14.30
N PHE A 158 18.76 -31.46 -13.06
CA PHE A 158 18.88 -32.34 -11.90
C PHE A 158 17.60 -33.15 -11.69
N LEU A 159 16.43 -32.51 -11.84
CA LEU A 159 15.14 -33.20 -11.83
C LEU A 159 15.00 -34.26 -12.93
N SER A 160 15.69 -34.12 -14.07
CA SER A 160 15.66 -35.10 -15.16
C SER A 160 16.68 -36.25 -15.05
N ASP A 161 17.50 -36.27 -14.01
CA ASP A 161 18.55 -37.27 -13.83
C ASP A 161 17.99 -38.58 -13.25
N GLU A 162 17.57 -39.51 -14.12
CA GLU A 162 16.94 -40.79 -13.72
C GLU A 162 17.89 -41.72 -12.93
N ASP A 163 19.20 -41.48 -12.96
CA ASP A 163 20.18 -42.26 -12.19
C ASP A 163 20.26 -41.81 -10.71
N GLY A 164 19.70 -40.65 -10.38
CA GLY A 164 19.72 -40.06 -9.03
C GLY A 164 18.52 -40.45 -8.16
N ASP A 165 18.68 -40.34 -6.84
CA ASP A 165 17.59 -40.58 -5.89
C ASP A 165 16.43 -39.58 -6.08
N ALA A 166 15.21 -40.09 -6.19
CA ALA A 166 14.03 -39.28 -6.48
C ALA A 166 13.69 -38.27 -5.38
N LEU A 167 13.95 -38.60 -4.11
CA LEU A 167 13.71 -37.67 -2.99
C LEU A 167 14.74 -36.56 -2.99
N GLU A 168 16.01 -36.86 -3.29
CA GLU A 168 17.05 -35.84 -3.46
C GLU A 168 16.74 -34.91 -4.63
N ARG A 169 16.33 -35.47 -5.78
CA ARG A 169 15.88 -34.71 -6.96
C ARG A 169 14.75 -33.75 -6.60
N LEU A 170 13.70 -34.24 -5.94
CA LEU A 170 12.60 -33.41 -5.49
C LEU A 170 13.06 -32.32 -4.51
N ALA A 171 13.87 -32.68 -3.51
CA ALA A 171 14.34 -31.75 -2.48
C ALA A 171 15.10 -30.55 -3.07
N ALA A 172 15.79 -30.72 -4.19
CA ALA A 172 16.51 -29.64 -4.87
C ALA A 172 15.61 -28.49 -5.34
N ALA A 173 14.30 -28.73 -5.57
CA ALA A 173 13.36 -27.65 -5.89
C ALA A 173 13.09 -26.71 -4.69
N GLY A 174 13.41 -27.16 -3.46
CA GLY A 174 13.37 -26.34 -2.25
C GLY A 174 14.67 -25.56 -1.97
N ASP A 175 15.65 -25.57 -2.88
CA ASP A 175 16.90 -24.82 -2.70
C ASP A 175 16.63 -23.31 -2.55
N PRO A 176 17.24 -22.62 -1.57
CA PRO A 176 17.00 -21.19 -1.34
C PRO A 176 17.27 -20.29 -2.56
N ASN A 177 18.22 -20.65 -3.43
CA ASN A 177 18.50 -19.88 -4.64
C ASN A 177 17.39 -20.05 -5.69
N VAL A 178 16.73 -21.22 -5.72
CA VAL A 178 15.56 -21.45 -6.58
C VAL A 178 14.38 -20.64 -6.05
N LEU A 179 14.12 -20.71 -4.74
CA LEU A 179 13.03 -19.98 -4.11
C LEU A 179 13.19 -18.46 -4.26
N ASP A 180 14.39 -17.91 -4.12
CA ASP A 180 14.67 -16.49 -4.35
C ASP A 180 14.35 -16.07 -5.80
N VAL A 181 14.70 -16.89 -6.79
CA VAL A 181 14.38 -16.62 -8.19
C VAL A 181 12.86 -16.61 -8.41
N LEU A 182 12.14 -17.59 -7.85
CA LEU A 182 10.69 -17.70 -8.01
C LEU A 182 9.93 -16.60 -7.26
N GLU A 183 10.43 -16.13 -6.12
CA GLU A 183 9.82 -15.01 -5.39
C GLU A 183 9.94 -13.70 -6.20
N ARG A 184 11.09 -13.47 -6.85
CA ARG A 184 11.31 -12.30 -7.72
C ARG A 184 10.61 -12.41 -9.07
N HIS A 185 10.52 -13.63 -9.60
CA HIS A 185 10.04 -13.91 -10.96
C HIS A 185 9.15 -15.17 -10.97
N PRO A 186 7.95 -15.10 -10.37
CA PRO A 186 7.04 -16.23 -10.35
C PRO A 186 6.61 -16.58 -11.78
N LEU A 187 6.37 -17.87 -12.03
CA LEU A 187 5.71 -18.31 -13.27
C LEU A 187 4.20 -18.02 -13.14
N ARG A 188 3.66 -17.22 -14.06
CA ARG A 188 2.31 -16.66 -13.94
C ARG A 188 1.38 -17.15 -15.04
N ASP A 189 0.61 -18.20 -14.76
CA ASP A 189 -0.39 -18.68 -15.71
C ASP A 189 -1.66 -17.84 -15.62
N LEU A 190 -2.24 -17.51 -16.78
CA LEU A 190 -3.54 -16.84 -16.88
C LEU A 190 -3.63 -15.50 -16.13
N LEU A 191 -2.51 -14.76 -16.12
CA LEU A 191 -2.40 -13.45 -15.46
C LEU A 191 -3.61 -12.56 -15.77
N THR A 192 -4.32 -12.20 -14.71
CA THR A 192 -5.43 -11.25 -14.69
C THR A 192 -5.00 -10.03 -13.87
N VAL A 193 -5.34 -8.84 -14.34
CA VAL A 193 -5.06 -7.58 -13.64
C VAL A 193 -6.37 -6.85 -13.39
N SER A 194 -6.48 -6.18 -12.24
CA SER A 194 -7.61 -5.29 -11.91
C SER A 194 -7.43 -3.90 -12.52
N ASP A 195 -8.48 -3.07 -12.41
CA ASP A 195 -8.41 -1.64 -12.69
C ASP A 195 -7.37 -0.93 -11.81
N TRP A 196 -6.97 0.27 -12.24
CA TRP A 196 -6.11 1.13 -11.45
C TRP A 196 -6.91 1.99 -10.46
N TYR A 197 -6.53 1.91 -9.20
CA TYR A 197 -7.15 2.65 -8.11
C TYR A 197 -6.29 3.85 -7.71
N PRO A 198 -6.88 5.06 -7.56
CA PRO A 198 -6.12 6.27 -7.27
C PRO A 198 -5.67 6.33 -5.80
N LEU A 199 -4.43 6.77 -5.59
CA LEU A 199 -3.83 7.00 -4.27
C LEU A 199 -3.13 8.37 -4.28
N VAL A 200 -3.51 9.28 -3.37
CA VAL A 200 -2.82 10.56 -3.22
C VAL A 200 -1.89 10.51 -2.01
N VAL A 201 -0.63 10.89 -2.24
CA VAL A 201 0.42 10.88 -1.22
C VAL A 201 0.78 12.31 -0.86
N HIS A 202 0.54 12.67 0.39
CA HIS A 202 0.82 14.00 0.94
C HIS A 202 2.17 14.04 1.69
N ARG A 203 2.60 15.25 2.07
CA ARG A 203 3.73 15.43 3.00
C ARG A 203 3.42 14.79 4.35
N GLN A 204 4.46 14.31 5.05
CA GLN A 204 4.33 13.68 6.37
C GLN A 204 3.50 14.49 7.37
N ARG A 205 3.63 15.82 7.36
CA ARG A 205 2.91 16.73 8.26
C ARG A 205 1.38 16.80 8.02
N ALA A 206 0.86 16.19 6.96
CA ALA A 206 -0.58 15.97 6.80
C ALA A 206 -1.13 14.87 7.73
N LEU A 207 -0.29 13.91 8.14
CA LEU A 207 -0.64 12.83 9.08
C LEU A 207 -0.04 13.06 10.47
N TYR A 208 1.20 13.52 10.53
CA TYR A 208 1.96 13.60 11.78
C TYR A 208 2.41 15.03 12.11
N GLY A 209 1.93 15.57 13.23
CA GLY A 209 2.48 16.77 13.83
C GLY A 209 1.73 17.21 15.08
N ALA A 210 2.43 17.87 15.97
CA ALA A 210 1.85 18.46 17.17
C ALA A 210 1.44 19.92 16.90
N TRP A 211 0.16 20.24 17.17
CA TRP A 211 -0.42 21.56 16.92
C TRP A 211 -0.63 22.31 18.23
N TYR A 212 -0.21 23.58 18.27
CA TYR A 212 -0.41 24.48 19.40
C TYR A 212 -1.26 25.68 18.96
N GLU A 213 -2.37 25.89 19.65
CA GLU A 213 -3.21 27.07 19.46
C GLU A 213 -2.94 28.10 20.56
N PHE A 214 -2.78 29.36 20.17
CA PHE A 214 -2.75 30.47 21.12
C PHE A 214 -3.24 31.77 20.50
N PHE A 215 -3.60 32.73 21.35
CA PHE A 215 -4.11 34.03 20.93
C PHE A 215 -2.99 35.08 20.97
N PRO A 216 -2.50 35.57 19.82
CA PRO A 216 -1.47 36.61 19.79
C PRO A 216 -1.85 37.87 20.58
N ARG A 217 -3.15 38.20 20.60
CA ARG A 217 -3.70 39.35 21.33
C ARG A 217 -3.54 39.27 22.85
N SER A 218 -3.33 38.08 23.40
CA SER A 218 -3.14 37.86 24.84
C SER A 218 -1.66 37.95 25.25
N GLU A 219 -0.74 37.60 24.36
CA GLU A 219 0.70 37.61 24.62
C GLU A 219 1.25 39.04 24.63
N GLY A 220 1.51 39.58 25.82
CA GLY A 220 1.91 40.98 26.01
C GLY A 220 0.73 41.94 26.24
N ALA A 221 -0.48 41.41 26.44
CA ALA A 221 -1.60 42.22 26.89
C ALA A 221 -1.32 42.79 28.29
N THR A 222 -1.74 44.03 28.53
CA THR A 222 -1.60 44.67 29.84
C THR A 222 -2.93 45.26 30.30
N PHE A 223 -3.15 45.25 31.60
CA PHE A 223 -4.30 45.85 32.26
C PHE A 223 -3.78 46.76 33.37
N ASP A 224 -4.26 48.00 33.43
CA ASP A 224 -3.95 48.91 34.53
C ASP A 224 -4.94 48.71 35.67
N PRO A 225 -4.51 48.16 36.83
CA PRO A 225 -5.40 47.90 37.96
C PRO A 225 -5.95 49.20 38.59
N MET A 226 -5.33 50.35 38.33
CA MET A 226 -5.81 51.66 38.80
C MET A 226 -6.77 52.33 37.81
N GLY A 227 -7.02 51.73 36.64
CA GLY A 227 -7.95 52.24 35.63
C GLY A 227 -7.55 53.57 34.99
N ARG A 228 -6.28 53.98 35.09
CA ARG A 228 -5.79 55.23 34.49
C ARG A 228 -5.51 55.07 32.99
N ARG A 229 -5.33 53.83 32.52
CA ARG A 229 -5.16 53.47 31.11
C ARG A 229 -6.07 52.28 30.76
N GLY A 230 -6.64 52.31 29.55
CA GLY A 230 -7.37 51.14 29.03
C GLY A 230 -6.45 49.93 28.83
N PRO A 231 -7.01 48.70 28.80
CA PRO A 231 -6.22 47.51 28.50
C PRO A 231 -5.57 47.63 27.12
N THR A 232 -4.36 47.08 26.99
CA THR A 232 -3.67 47.00 25.70
C THR A 232 -3.58 45.55 25.26
N SER A 233 -3.63 45.34 23.95
CA SER A 233 -3.52 44.02 23.34
C SER A 233 -2.07 43.70 22.97
N GLY A 234 -1.74 42.41 22.96
CA GLY A 234 -0.53 41.89 22.34
C GLY A 234 -0.44 42.22 20.85
N THR A 235 0.79 42.30 20.35
CA THR A 235 1.12 42.43 18.93
C THR A 235 1.83 41.16 18.45
N PHE A 236 2.04 41.00 17.15
CA PHE A 236 2.90 39.92 16.66
C PHE A 236 4.30 39.94 17.29
N ARG A 237 4.86 41.13 17.55
CA ARG A 237 6.20 41.24 18.18
C ARG A 237 6.22 40.71 19.61
N THR A 238 5.15 40.89 20.38
CA THR A 238 5.05 40.35 21.73
C THR A 238 4.72 38.86 21.69
N ALA A 239 3.82 38.43 20.81
CA ALA A 239 3.46 37.02 20.60
C ALA A 239 4.64 36.14 20.15
N MET A 240 5.56 36.67 19.34
CA MET A 240 6.78 35.94 18.92
C MET A 240 7.62 35.47 20.12
N LYS A 241 7.56 36.14 21.27
CA LYS A 241 8.30 35.75 22.48
C LYS A 241 7.81 34.42 23.06
N ARG A 242 6.59 33.97 22.71
CA ARG A 242 6.03 32.70 23.14
C ARG A 242 6.54 31.52 22.30
N ILE A 243 6.98 31.76 21.05
CA ILE A 243 7.37 30.72 20.09
C ILE A 243 8.49 29.81 20.63
N PRO A 244 9.58 30.31 21.26
CA PRO A 244 10.61 29.42 21.80
C PRO A 244 10.08 28.41 22.81
N ALA A 245 9.24 28.85 23.76
CA ALA A 245 8.64 27.94 24.73
C ALA A 245 7.69 26.91 24.10
N ILE A 246 7.00 27.28 23.00
CA ILE A 246 6.15 26.34 22.26
C ILE A 246 7.00 25.31 21.51
N ALA A 247 8.11 25.73 20.92
CA ALA A 247 9.06 24.83 20.28
C ALA A 247 9.72 23.89 21.30
N ASP A 248 10.08 24.39 22.50
CA ASP A 248 10.65 23.57 23.58
C ASP A 248 9.67 22.49 24.10
N MET A 249 8.37 22.73 23.98
CA MET A 249 7.34 21.72 24.24
C MET A 249 7.20 20.66 23.13
N GLY A 250 7.92 20.80 22.01
CA GLY A 250 7.93 19.86 20.90
C GLY A 250 6.80 20.04 19.89
N PHE A 251 6.17 21.22 19.82
CA PHE A 251 5.14 21.51 18.83
C PHE A 251 5.72 21.90 17.47
N ASP A 252 5.00 21.54 16.42
CA ASP A 252 5.41 21.70 15.03
C ASP A 252 4.65 22.79 14.27
N VAL A 253 3.39 23.02 14.66
CA VAL A 253 2.45 23.91 13.95
C VAL A 253 1.81 24.85 14.93
N LEU A 254 1.83 26.15 14.62
CA LEU A 254 1.06 27.17 15.32
C LEU A 254 -0.26 27.40 14.60
N TYR A 255 -1.37 27.12 15.27
CA TYR A 255 -2.69 27.54 14.81
C TYR A 255 -3.04 28.87 15.45
N LEU A 256 -3.29 29.88 14.62
CA LEU A 256 -3.67 31.21 15.07
C LEU A 256 -5.17 31.42 14.81
N PRO A 257 -5.94 31.87 15.82
CA PRO A 257 -7.27 32.43 15.62
C PRO A 257 -7.21 33.60 14.61
N PRO A 258 -8.35 34.05 14.05
CA PRO A 258 -8.39 35.09 13.05
C PRO A 258 -7.60 36.36 13.44
N ILE A 259 -6.70 36.80 12.56
CA ILE A 259 -5.80 37.94 12.75
C ILE A 259 -6.25 39.20 11.98
N HIS A 260 -7.50 39.22 11.55
CA HIS A 260 -8.12 40.30 10.81
C HIS A 260 -8.84 41.28 11.76
N PRO A 261 -9.23 42.48 11.30
CA PRO A 261 -10.08 43.37 12.09
C PRO A 261 -11.38 42.67 12.55
N ILE A 262 -11.79 42.94 13.79
CA ILE A 262 -13.01 42.40 14.41
C ILE A 262 -14.13 43.44 14.34
N GLY A 263 -15.30 43.04 13.85
CA GLY A 263 -16.48 43.91 13.74
C GLY A 263 -16.95 44.49 15.09
N THR A 264 -17.66 45.61 15.04
CA THR A 264 -18.20 46.30 16.23
C THR A 264 -19.70 46.05 16.43
N THR A 265 -20.46 45.96 15.35
CA THR A 265 -21.91 45.67 15.40
C THR A 265 -22.16 44.25 15.93
N PHE A 266 -22.97 44.12 16.99
CA PHE A 266 -23.22 42.85 17.70
C PHE A 266 -21.95 42.14 18.20
N ARG A 267 -20.91 42.91 18.57
CA ARG A 267 -19.73 42.36 19.22
C ARG A 267 -20.13 41.75 20.57
N LYS A 268 -19.65 40.54 20.82
CA LYS A 268 -19.84 39.86 22.10
C LYS A 268 -18.84 40.35 23.14
N GLY A 269 -19.28 40.47 24.38
CA GLY A 269 -18.41 40.78 25.52
C GLY A 269 -17.82 39.52 26.19
N PRO A 270 -17.08 39.71 27.30
CA PRO A 270 -16.50 38.65 28.11
C PRO A 270 -17.55 37.62 28.53
N ASN A 271 -17.14 36.35 28.63
CA ASN A 271 -18.05 35.25 28.94
C ASN A 271 -19.27 35.15 28.00
N ASN A 272 -19.08 35.55 26.72
CA ASN A 272 -20.08 35.42 25.66
C ASN A 272 -21.36 36.26 25.90
N THR A 273 -21.25 37.40 26.58
CA THR A 273 -22.36 38.36 26.74
C THR A 273 -22.74 39.01 25.40
N LEU A 274 -23.99 39.47 25.29
CA LEU A 274 -24.50 40.12 24.08
C LEU A 274 -24.00 41.57 23.94
N ASP A 275 -23.66 42.19 25.06
CA ASP A 275 -23.20 43.57 25.11
C ASP A 275 -21.69 43.61 25.40
N ALA A 276 -20.93 44.20 24.48
CA ALA A 276 -19.50 44.45 24.63
C ALA A 276 -19.25 45.85 25.20
N GLY A 277 -18.35 45.94 26.17
CA GLY A 277 -17.82 47.18 26.70
C GLY A 277 -16.87 47.89 25.72
N PRO A 278 -16.49 49.15 26.02
CA PRO A 278 -15.69 49.99 25.12
C PRO A 278 -14.28 49.46 24.85
N TYR A 279 -13.78 48.56 25.70
CA TYR A 279 -12.44 47.98 25.60
C TYR A 279 -12.46 46.46 25.33
N ASP A 280 -13.63 45.88 25.06
CA ASP A 280 -13.73 44.44 24.80
C ASP A 280 -13.24 44.09 23.38
N PRO A 281 -12.32 43.12 23.26
CA PRO A 281 -11.53 42.88 22.05
C PRO A 281 -12.23 42.03 20.99
#